data_AF-A0AAX0WTE1-F1
#
_entry.id   AF-A0AAX0WTE1-F1
#
_cell.length_a   1.000
_cell.length_b   1.000
_cell.length_c   1.000
_cell.angle_alpha   90.00
_cell.angle_beta   90.00
_cell.angle_gamma   90.00
#
_symmetry.space_group_name_H-M   'P 1'
#
loop_
_entity.id
_entity.type
_entity.pdbx_description
1 polymer ?
#
loop_
_entity_poly.entity_id
_entity_poly.type
_entity_poly.pdbx_seq_one_letter_code
_entity_poly.pdbx_strand_id
1 'polypeptide(L)'
;MKRFFKPAKQRISFDEYIQNTLITAKRIIEISPGKQRYTSAQFELALICFADLKALQQEMDDDIEVDFPKSLERDWMAGFDWLDLAVHYGDEDAIEYFKNNMENEIFSTIYQKYKEHCRPDCALQYHETRSIEEKP
;
A
#
# COMPACT_ATOMS: atom_id res chain seq x y z
N MET A 1 9.88 -28.47 28.38
CA MET A 1 9.86 -27.05 27.93
C MET A 1 10.13 -27.01 26.43
N LYS A 2 9.11 -26.75 25.60
CA LYS A 2 9.29 -26.60 24.15
C LYS A 2 10.04 -25.29 23.92
N ARG A 3 11.26 -25.38 23.37
CA ARG A 3 12.03 -24.20 22.94
C ARG A 3 11.31 -23.59 21.75
N PHE A 4 10.70 -22.42 21.96
CA PHE A 4 10.21 -21.56 20.88
C PHE A 4 11.43 -20.95 20.18
N PHE A 5 12.10 -21.71 19.32
CA PHE A 5 13.02 -21.11 18.36
C PHE A 5 12.14 -20.43 17.30
N LYS A 6 11.97 -19.11 17.39
CA LYS A 6 11.54 -18.34 16.22
C LYS A 6 12.64 -18.52 15.16
N PRO A 7 12.30 -18.92 13.92
CA PRO A 7 13.28 -18.97 12.85
C PRO A 7 13.95 -17.59 12.72
N ALA A 8 15.24 -17.58 12.40
CA ALA A 8 15.95 -16.33 12.16
C ALA A 8 15.26 -15.59 11.00
N LYS A 9 14.98 -14.29 11.18
CA LYS A 9 14.40 -13.48 10.11
C LYS A 9 15.32 -13.52 8.89
N GLN A 10 14.74 -13.62 7.71
CA GLN A 10 15.48 -13.52 6.47
C GLN A 10 15.81 -12.04 6.22
N ARG A 11 17.09 -11.71 6.21
CA ARG A 11 17.56 -10.36 5.88
C ARG A 11 17.73 -10.22 4.37
N ILE A 12 17.06 -9.26 3.77
CA ILE A 12 17.13 -8.97 2.33
C ILE A 12 17.42 -7.49 2.07
N SER A 13 17.97 -7.19 0.90
CA SER A 13 18.16 -5.80 0.47
C SER A 13 16.82 -5.14 0.11
N PHE A 14 16.76 -3.81 0.18
CA PHE A 14 15.56 -3.08 -0.25
C PHE A 14 15.23 -3.29 -1.73
N ASP A 15 16.24 -3.37 -2.60
CA ASP A 15 16.03 -3.65 -4.03
C ASP A 15 15.44 -5.05 -4.25
N GLU A 16 15.94 -6.05 -3.54
CA GLU A 16 15.41 -7.41 -3.58
C GLU A 16 13.95 -7.45 -3.10
N TYR A 17 13.66 -6.74 -2.02
CA TYR A 17 12.30 -6.59 -1.50
C TYR A 17 11.37 -5.98 -2.55
N ILE A 18 11.72 -4.82 -3.14
CA ILE A 18 10.91 -4.20 -4.20
C ILE A 18 10.65 -5.16 -5.37
N GLN A 19 11.68 -5.87 -5.84
CA GLN A 19 11.53 -6.79 -6.97
C GLN A 19 10.59 -7.95 -6.62
N ASN A 20 10.74 -8.52 -5.43
CA ASN A 20 9.88 -9.60 -4.96
C ASN A 20 8.42 -9.14 -4.81
N THR A 21 8.20 -7.97 -4.19
CA THR A 21 6.87 -7.36 -4.05
C THR A 21 6.25 -7.06 -5.42
N LEU A 22 7.03 -6.54 -6.37
CA LEU A 22 6.57 -6.26 -7.74
C LEU A 22 6.15 -7.53 -8.50
N ILE A 23 6.94 -8.61 -8.40
CA ILE A 23 6.59 -9.89 -9.02
C ILE A 23 5.28 -10.42 -8.45
N THR A 24 5.11 -10.34 -7.13
CA THR A 24 3.89 -10.78 -6.45
C THR A 24 2.69 -9.94 -6.86
N ALA A 25 2.81 -8.61 -6.84
CA ALA A 25 1.74 -7.70 -7.24
C ALA A 25 1.27 -7.95 -8.68
N LYS A 26 2.20 -8.20 -9.63
CA LYS A 26 1.85 -8.53 -11.02
C LYS A 26 1.12 -9.87 -11.15
N ARG A 27 1.55 -10.89 -10.40
CA ARG A 27 0.90 -12.21 -10.40
C ARG A 27 -0.55 -12.14 -9.92
N ILE A 28 -0.87 -11.27 -8.97
CA ILE A 28 -2.26 -11.05 -8.49
C ILE A 28 -3.15 -10.61 -9.65
N ILE A 29 -2.68 -9.63 -10.43
CA ILE A 29 -3.40 -9.10 -11.60
C ILE A 29 -3.65 -10.20 -12.64
N GLU A 30 -2.66 -11.08 -12.87
CA GLU A 30 -2.71 -12.09 -13.93
C GLU A 30 -3.49 -13.37 -13.56
N ILE A 31 -3.41 -13.83 -12.31
CA ILE A 31 -3.82 -15.22 -11.94
C ILE A 31 -5.12 -15.27 -11.13
N SER A 32 -5.51 -14.20 -10.42
CA SER A 32 -6.78 -14.17 -9.67
C SER A 32 -7.41 -12.78 -9.67
N PRO A 33 -7.93 -12.32 -10.82
CA PRO A 33 -8.76 -11.12 -10.85
C PRO A 33 -9.96 -11.32 -9.91
N GLY A 34 -10.01 -10.54 -8.83
CA GLY A 34 -11.13 -10.51 -7.87
C GLY A 34 -11.05 -11.47 -6.68
N LYS A 35 -9.89 -12.10 -6.41
CA LYS A 35 -9.66 -12.82 -5.13
C LYS A 35 -8.26 -12.52 -4.60
N GLN A 36 -8.08 -11.37 -3.95
CA GLN A 36 -6.97 -11.20 -3.02
C GLN A 36 -7.22 -12.15 -1.86
N ARG A 37 -6.47 -13.26 -1.81
CA ARG A 37 -6.55 -14.17 -0.68
C ARG A 37 -5.50 -13.87 0.39
N TYR A 38 -4.32 -13.32 0.05
CA TYR A 38 -3.21 -13.21 1.04
C TYR A 38 -2.07 -12.20 0.76
N THR A 39 -2.19 -11.17 -0.09
CA THR A 39 -1.00 -10.32 -0.34
C THR A 39 -1.36 -8.85 -0.55
N SER A 40 -0.96 -8.04 0.43
CA SER A 40 -0.85 -6.57 0.45
C SER A 40 0.22 -6.03 -0.51
N ALA A 41 0.79 -6.85 -1.40
CA ALA A 41 1.91 -6.46 -2.27
C ALA A 41 1.64 -5.20 -3.12
N GLN A 42 0.41 -4.99 -3.60
CA GLN A 42 0.04 -3.75 -4.29
C GLN A 42 0.06 -2.56 -3.33
N PHE A 43 -0.44 -2.74 -2.11
CA PHE A 43 -0.39 -1.71 -1.08
C PHE A 43 1.04 -1.43 -0.60
N GLU A 44 1.87 -2.46 -0.38
CA GLU A 44 3.30 -2.31 -0.07
C GLU A 44 4.04 -1.49 -1.14
N LEU A 45 3.76 -1.72 -2.43
CA LEU A 45 4.32 -0.91 -3.52
C LEU A 45 3.83 0.55 -3.46
N ALA A 46 2.56 0.78 -3.11
CA ALA A 46 2.05 2.13 -2.90
C ALA A 46 2.81 2.84 -1.77
N LEU A 47 3.04 2.16 -0.64
CA LEU A 47 3.79 2.68 0.51
C LEU A 47 5.26 2.97 0.17
N ILE A 48 5.90 2.10 -0.63
CA ILE A 48 7.24 2.35 -1.18
C ILE A 48 7.23 3.65 -2.01
N CYS A 49 6.27 3.81 -2.93
CA CYS A 49 6.15 4.99 -3.78
C CYS A 49 5.85 6.28 -2.99
N PHE A 50 5.04 6.21 -1.93
CA PHE A 50 4.80 7.34 -1.03
C PHE A 50 5.96 7.64 -0.08
N ALA A 51 7.01 6.80 -0.09
CA ALA A 51 8.10 6.79 0.87
C ALA A 51 7.61 6.71 2.34
N ASP A 52 6.48 6.02 2.57
CA ASP A 52 5.92 5.80 3.90
C ASP A 52 6.49 4.52 4.51
N LEU A 53 7.78 4.60 4.88
CA LEU A 53 8.51 3.47 5.44
C LEU A 53 7.94 2.96 6.76
N LYS A 54 7.21 3.81 7.49
CA LYS A 54 6.60 3.42 8.76
C LYS A 54 5.43 2.49 8.54
N ALA A 55 4.50 2.86 7.65
CA ALA A 55 3.39 1.98 7.29
C ALA A 55 3.91 0.72 6.61
N LEU A 56 4.91 0.84 5.72
CA LEU A 56 5.49 -0.31 5.03
C LEU A 56 6.02 -1.38 6.00
N GLN A 57 6.72 -0.96 7.05
CA GLN A 57 7.23 -1.88 8.07
C GLN A 57 6.15 -2.58 8.89
N GLN A 58 4.92 -2.03 8.93
CA GLN A 58 3.78 -2.66 9.60
C GLN A 58 3.09 -3.68 8.69
N GLU A 59 3.10 -3.45 7.39
CA GLU A 59 2.56 -4.35 6.36
C GLU A 59 3.47 -5.53 6.04
N MET A 60 4.79 -5.33 6.18
CA MET A 60 5.78 -6.36 5.88
C MET A 60 5.61 -7.64 6.71
N ASP A 61 5.90 -8.77 6.08
CA ASP A 61 5.93 -10.07 6.75
C ASP A 61 6.87 -10.07 7.97
N ASP A 62 6.39 -10.66 9.07
CA ASP A 62 7.12 -10.72 10.34
C ASP A 62 8.44 -11.49 10.26
N ASP A 63 8.62 -12.35 9.25
CA ASP A 63 9.79 -13.19 9.04
C ASP A 63 10.87 -12.55 8.16
N ILE A 64 10.61 -11.38 7.57
CA ILE A 64 11.60 -10.62 6.80
C ILE A 64 12.15 -9.43 7.59
N GLU A 65 13.41 -9.10 7.29
CA GLU A 65 14.07 -7.87 7.74
C GLU A 65 14.69 -7.21 6.51
N VAL A 66 14.33 -5.95 6.24
CA VAL A 66 14.77 -5.24 5.03
C VAL A 66 15.76 -4.15 5.39
N ASP A 67 16.89 -4.13 4.68
CA ASP A 67 17.87 -3.05 4.78
C ASP A 67 17.41 -1.81 4.03
N PHE A 68 16.61 -0.98 4.71
CA PHE A 68 16.04 0.24 4.12
C PHE A 68 17.11 1.30 3.80
N PRO A 69 16.96 2.02 2.67
CA PRO A 69 17.78 3.18 2.37
C PRO A 69 17.50 4.31 3.37
N LYS A 70 18.45 5.25 3.50
CA LYS A 70 18.32 6.40 4.41
C LYS A 70 17.21 7.38 3.99
N SER A 71 16.90 7.41 2.70
CA SER A 71 15.89 8.29 2.11
C SER A 71 15.33 7.66 0.85
N LEU A 72 14.05 7.88 0.61
CA LEU A 72 13.36 7.55 -0.64
C LEU A 72 12.70 8.80 -1.19
N GLU A 73 12.75 8.93 -2.52
CA GLU A 73 11.99 9.96 -3.22
C GLU A 73 10.54 9.50 -3.36
N ARG A 74 9.61 10.44 -3.23
CA ARG A 74 8.19 10.16 -3.38
C ARG A 74 7.80 10.20 -4.85
N ASP A 75 7.21 9.12 -5.33
CA ASP A 75 6.47 9.08 -6.59
C ASP A 75 4.98 8.96 -6.27
N TRP A 76 4.33 10.12 -6.13
CA TRP A 76 2.91 10.17 -5.79
C TRP A 76 2.02 9.54 -6.84
N MET A 77 2.35 9.66 -8.13
CA MET A 77 1.50 9.14 -9.20
C MET A 77 1.52 7.63 -9.20
N ALA A 78 2.72 7.03 -9.16
CA ALA A 78 2.86 5.59 -9.03
C ALA A 78 2.24 5.07 -7.73
N GLY A 79 2.39 5.83 -6.63
CA GLY A 79 1.78 5.47 -5.34
C GLY A 79 0.26 5.40 -5.43
N PHE A 80 -0.40 6.39 -6.05
CA PHE A 80 -1.85 6.36 -6.23
C PHE A 80 -2.31 5.27 -7.19
N ASP A 81 -1.56 4.97 -8.27
CA ASP A 81 -1.90 3.86 -9.16
C ASP A 81 -1.88 2.51 -8.44
N TRP A 82 -0.87 2.27 -7.60
CA TRP A 82 -0.79 1.04 -6.80
C TRP A 82 -1.84 0.99 -5.69
N LEU A 83 -2.10 2.12 -5.04
CA LEU A 83 -3.13 2.21 -4.00
C LEU A 83 -4.53 1.98 -4.57
N ASP A 84 -4.84 2.58 -5.73
CA ASP A 84 -6.11 2.39 -6.42
C ASP A 84 -6.33 0.93 -6.79
N LEU A 85 -5.26 0.25 -7.24
CA LEU A 85 -5.32 -1.16 -7.58
C LEU A 85 -5.58 -2.04 -6.34
N ALA A 86 -4.90 -1.78 -5.23
CA ALA A 86 -5.13 -2.49 -3.98
C ALA A 86 -6.59 -2.32 -3.50
N VAL A 87 -7.08 -1.07 -3.50
CA VAL A 87 -8.46 -0.73 -3.13
C VAL A 87 -9.47 -1.38 -4.08
N HIS A 88 -9.20 -1.40 -5.40
CA HIS A 88 -10.06 -2.05 -6.38
C HIS A 88 -10.25 -3.55 -6.10
N TYR A 89 -9.21 -4.23 -5.60
CA TYR A 89 -9.29 -5.63 -5.21
C TYR A 89 -9.82 -5.88 -3.80
N GLY A 90 -10.15 -4.81 -3.06
CA GLY A 90 -10.80 -4.88 -1.75
C GLY A 90 -9.84 -5.03 -0.58
N ASP A 91 -8.60 -4.57 -0.72
CA ASP A 91 -7.61 -4.53 0.37
C ASP A 91 -8.05 -3.57 1.48
N GLU A 92 -8.43 -4.12 2.64
CA GLU A 92 -9.00 -3.36 3.76
C GLU A 92 -7.99 -2.38 4.37
N ASP A 93 -6.72 -2.78 4.47
CA ASP A 93 -5.65 -1.96 5.03
C ASP A 93 -5.33 -0.78 4.08
N ALA A 94 -5.33 -1.03 2.76
CA ALA A 94 -5.21 0.04 1.77
C ALA A 94 -6.38 1.05 1.82
N ILE A 95 -7.62 0.56 1.99
CA ILE A 95 -8.81 1.40 2.13
C ILE A 95 -8.71 2.26 3.39
N GLU A 96 -8.31 1.67 4.52
CA GLU A 96 -8.13 2.40 5.78
C GLU A 96 -7.00 3.42 5.68
N TYR A 97 -5.87 3.05 5.08
CA TYR A 97 -4.75 3.95 4.83
C TYR A 97 -5.17 5.17 4.02
N PHE A 98 -5.92 4.95 2.93
CA PHE A 98 -6.44 6.04 2.10
C PHE A 98 -7.33 6.98 2.93
N LYS A 99 -8.34 6.44 3.64
CA LYS A 99 -9.27 7.23 4.45
C LYS A 99 -8.56 8.06 5.52
N ASN A 100 -7.62 7.46 6.23
CA ASN A 100 -6.86 8.14 7.28
C ASN A 100 -5.95 9.24 6.70
N ASN A 101 -5.35 9.02 5.54
CA ASN A 101 -4.49 10.01 4.89
C ASN A 101 -5.26 11.12 4.18
N MET A 102 -6.56 10.98 3.93
CA MET A 102 -7.39 12.06 3.38
C MET A 102 -7.52 13.28 4.33
N GLU A 103 -7.16 13.13 5.61
CA GLU A 103 -7.04 14.26 6.55
C GLU A 103 -5.73 15.05 6.37
N ASN A 104 -4.72 14.48 5.70
CA ASN A 104 -3.46 15.13 5.39
C ASN A 104 -3.60 16.03 4.16
N GLU A 105 -3.40 17.34 4.32
CA GLU A 105 -3.59 18.34 3.26
C GLU A 105 -2.73 18.08 2.02
N ILE A 106 -1.48 17.60 2.19
CA ILE A 106 -0.59 17.30 1.06
C ILE A 106 -1.12 16.10 0.29
N PHE A 107 -1.44 15.02 1.00
CA PHE A 107 -1.96 13.80 0.40
C PHE A 107 -3.27 14.09 -0.35
N SER A 108 -4.23 14.75 0.31
CA SER A 108 -5.54 15.06 -0.27
C SER A 108 -5.41 15.97 -1.50
N THR A 109 -4.53 16.97 -1.47
CA THR A 109 -4.32 17.89 -2.60
C THR A 109 -3.74 17.17 -3.81
N ILE A 110 -2.76 16.27 -3.59
CA ILE A 110 -2.15 15.52 -4.69
C ILE A 110 -3.13 14.47 -5.23
N TYR A 111 -3.90 13.83 -4.35
CA TYR A 111 -4.96 12.91 -4.73
C TYR A 111 -6.00 13.58 -5.64
N GLN A 112 -6.48 14.79 -5.31
CA GLN A 112 -7.43 15.50 -6.18
C GLN A 112 -6.84 15.75 -7.57
N LYS A 113 -5.56 16.15 -7.66
CA LYS A 113 -4.87 16.32 -8.95
C LYS A 113 -4.78 15.01 -9.73
N TYR A 114 -4.42 13.92 -9.06
CA TYR A 114 -4.37 12.57 -9.63
C TYR A 114 -5.74 12.16 -10.20
N LYS A 115 -6.82 12.34 -9.43
CA LYS A 115 -8.18 12.04 -9.87
C LYS A 115 -8.58 12.86 -11.09
N GLU A 116 -8.36 14.17 -11.05
CA GLU A 116 -8.75 15.09 -12.12
C GLU A 116 -8.01 14.83 -13.45
N HIS A 117 -6.71 14.53 -13.39
CA HIS A 117 -5.85 14.52 -14.58
C HIS A 117 -5.45 13.12 -15.06
N CYS A 118 -5.51 12.11 -14.19
CA CYS A 118 -5.01 10.77 -14.50
C CYS A 118 -6.13 9.71 -14.48
N ARG A 119 -6.95 9.67 -13.43
CA ARG A 119 -7.95 8.61 -13.20
C ARG A 119 -9.25 9.15 -12.60
N PRO A 120 -10.15 9.72 -13.43
CA PRO A 120 -11.41 10.29 -12.95
C PRO A 120 -12.46 9.25 -12.55
N ASP A 121 -12.22 7.94 -12.79
CA ASP A 121 -13.09 6.82 -12.40
C ASP A 121 -12.33 5.78 -11.53
N CYS A 122 -11.45 6.26 -10.65
CA CYS A 122 -10.65 5.40 -9.75
C CYS A 122 -11.49 4.80 -8.60
N ALA A 123 -11.13 3.60 -8.15
CA ALA A 123 -11.77 2.89 -7.04
C ALA A 123 -11.66 3.66 -5.71
N LEU A 124 -10.59 4.46 -5.53
CA LEU A 124 -10.42 5.34 -4.37
C LEU A 124 -11.62 6.26 -4.12
N GLN A 125 -12.35 6.68 -5.16
CA GLN A 125 -13.49 7.60 -5.03
C GLN A 125 -14.61 7.07 -4.14
N TYR A 126 -14.83 5.75 -4.14
CA TYR A 126 -15.85 5.13 -3.30
C TYR A 126 -15.53 5.22 -1.80
N HIS A 127 -14.33 5.67 -1.45
CA HIS A 127 -13.83 5.76 -0.09
C HIS A 127 -13.45 7.19 0.32
N GLU A 128 -13.76 8.21 -0.50
CA GLU A 128 -13.50 9.63 -0.20
C GLU A 128 -14.31 10.17 1.00
N THR A 129 -15.34 9.46 1.44
CA THR A 129 -16.30 9.98 2.43
C THR A 129 -15.67 10.04 3.82
N ARG A 130 -15.44 11.28 4.29
CA ARG A 130 -15.51 11.62 5.72
C ARG A 130 -16.86 11.16 6.25
N SER A 131 -16.88 10.54 7.42
CA SER A 131 -18.05 10.44 8.28
C SER A 131 -18.75 11.80 8.30
N ILE A 132 -19.81 11.97 7.50
CA ILE A 132 -20.74 13.06 7.71
C ILE A 132 -21.33 12.72 9.07
N GLU A 133 -20.94 13.48 10.09
CA GLU A 133 -21.71 13.54 11.32
C GLU A 133 -23.15 13.83 10.91
N GLU A 134 -23.99 12.80 10.92
CA GLU A 134 -25.42 12.96 11.17
C GLU A 134 -25.52 13.54 12.59
N LYS A 135 -25.43 14.86 12.69
CA LYS A 135 -25.87 15.56 13.90
C LYS A 135 -27.40 15.69 13.83
N PRO A 136 -28.11 15.31 14.92
CA PRO A 136 -29.56 15.20 14.96
C PRO A 136 -30.30 16.53 14.78
#